data_AF-A0A7X5DBX8-F1
#
_entry.id   AF-A0A7X5DBX8-F1
#
_cell.length_a   1.000
_cell.length_b   1.000
_cell.length_c   1.000
_cell.angle_alpha   90.00
_cell.angle_beta   90.00
_cell.angle_gamma   90.00
#
_symmetry.space_group_name_H-M   'P 1'
#
loop_
_entity.id
_entity.type
_entity.pdbx_description
1 polymer ?
#
loop_
_entity_poly.entity_id
_entity_poly.type
_entity_poly.pdbx_seq_one_letter_code
_entity_poly.pdbx_strand_id
1 'polypeptide(L)'
;PSQAPRRTSRDASAVLQDFKRAAIMAFGSAEMAATVLDEVQAAALEERWASDYEQLKESRKKQPAVGYWVHLFVAEGSRVTVAHLFSRYHQALRARCLDAGLRLEGVAVHASSPEMAGHHAFPRSGHPRVLRNADQRRLRALRCETENPD
;
A
#
# COMPACT_ATOMS: atom_id res chain seq x y z
N PRO A 1 2.76 -6.97 -35.74
CA PRO A 1 2.25 -6.39 -34.48
C PRO A 1 3.19 -6.69 -33.31
N SER A 2 3.99 -5.71 -32.90
CA SER A 2 4.87 -5.80 -31.74
C SER A 2 4.04 -6.07 -30.49
N GLN A 3 4.23 -7.23 -29.86
CA GLN A 3 3.68 -7.50 -28.53
C GLN A 3 4.29 -6.46 -27.58
N ALA A 4 3.45 -5.59 -27.03
CA ALA A 4 3.82 -4.77 -25.89
C ALA A 4 4.40 -5.70 -24.81
N PRO A 5 5.51 -5.33 -24.15
CA PRO A 5 6.13 -6.17 -23.14
C PRO A 5 5.06 -6.55 -22.11
N ARG A 6 4.89 -7.86 -21.87
CA ARG A 6 3.97 -8.37 -20.85
C ARG A 6 4.38 -7.71 -19.53
N ARG A 7 3.55 -6.80 -19.05
CA ARG A 7 3.70 -6.09 -17.78
C ARG A 7 3.83 -7.14 -16.66
N THR A 8 5.04 -7.44 -16.22
CA THR A 8 5.27 -8.35 -15.10
C THR A 8 4.93 -7.59 -13.82
N SER A 9 3.73 -7.81 -13.30
CA SER A 9 3.36 -7.38 -11.95
C SER A 9 4.36 -7.95 -10.96
N ARG A 10 4.96 -7.09 -10.14
CA ARG A 10 5.87 -7.49 -9.07
C ARG A 10 5.10 -8.33 -8.05
N ASP A 11 5.73 -9.33 -7.45
CA ASP A 11 5.10 -10.12 -6.38
C ASP A 11 4.54 -9.18 -5.29
N ALA A 12 3.23 -9.25 -5.10
CA ALA A 12 2.50 -8.40 -4.17
C ALA A 12 3.03 -8.53 -2.73
N SER A 13 3.50 -9.73 -2.32
CA SER A 13 4.08 -9.92 -0.98
C SER A 13 5.42 -9.19 -0.85
N ALA A 14 6.22 -9.19 -1.92
CA ALA A 14 7.48 -8.43 -1.96
C ALA A 14 7.24 -6.91 -1.93
N VAL A 15 6.21 -6.42 -2.64
CA VAL A 15 5.82 -5.00 -2.58
C VAL A 15 5.38 -4.61 -1.17
N LEU A 16 4.53 -5.42 -0.52
CA LEU A 16 4.15 -5.18 0.87
C LEU A 16 5.33 -5.28 1.84
N GLN A 17 6.34 -6.10 1.54
CA GLN A 17 7.54 -6.20 2.37
C GLN A 17 8.38 -4.92 2.31
N ASP A 18 8.53 -4.33 1.13
CA ASP A 18 9.19 -3.04 0.98
C ASP A 18 8.39 -1.91 1.63
N PHE A 19 7.07 -1.93 1.48
CA PHE A 19 6.18 -1.00 2.19
C PHE A 19 6.33 -1.11 3.71
N LYS A 20 6.34 -2.33 4.27
CA LYS A 20 6.57 -2.58 5.70
C LYS A 20 7.89 -1.96 6.17
N ARG A 21 8.98 -2.20 5.43
CA ARG A 21 10.29 -1.63 5.75
C ARG A 21 10.29 -0.10 5.68
N ALA A 22 9.65 0.46 4.65
CA ALA A 22 9.50 1.90 4.49
C ALA A 22 8.69 2.53 5.63
N ALA A 23 7.60 1.89 6.07
CA ALA A 23 6.80 2.33 7.21
C ALA A 23 7.60 2.35 8.51
N ILE A 24 8.38 1.31 8.80
CA ILE A 24 9.28 1.25 9.96
C ILE A 24 10.27 2.42 9.95
N MET A 25 10.86 2.73 8.79
CA MET A 25 11.79 3.86 8.66
C MET A 25 11.11 5.23 8.72
N ALA A 26 9.87 5.35 8.22
CA ALA A 26 9.16 6.62 8.13
C ALA A 26 8.56 7.08 9.46
N PHE A 27 8.09 6.14 10.27
CA PHE A 27 7.48 6.44 11.57
C PHE A 27 8.51 6.87 12.63
N GLY A 28 9.81 6.67 12.38
CA GLY A 28 10.89 7.09 13.28
C GLY A 28 11.03 6.26 14.57
N SER A 29 10.09 5.34 14.83
CA SER A 29 10.16 4.34 15.90
C SER A 29 9.72 2.99 15.36
N ALA A 30 10.59 1.98 15.53
CA ALA A 30 10.28 0.61 15.14
C ALA A 30 9.11 0.04 15.95
N GLU A 31 8.99 0.41 17.23
CA GLU A 31 7.88 0.00 18.08
C GLU A 31 6.57 0.63 17.62
N MET A 32 6.56 1.92 17.31
CA MET A 32 5.35 2.58 16.81
C MET A 32 4.89 1.97 15.48
N ALA A 33 5.83 1.71 14.57
CA ALA A 33 5.53 1.02 13.33
C ALA A 33 5.00 -0.39 13.54
N ALA A 34 5.60 -1.16 14.45
CA ALA A 34 5.11 -2.49 14.80
C ALA A 34 3.69 -2.43 15.35
N THR A 35 3.40 -1.54 16.30
CA THR A 35 2.05 -1.37 16.86
C THR A 35 1.03 -1.05 15.78
N VAL A 36 1.31 -0.09 14.89
CA VAL A 36 0.36 0.29 13.82
C VAL A 36 0.17 -0.84 12.80
N LEU A 37 1.25 -1.56 12.47
CA LEU A 37 1.18 -2.66 11.50
C LEU A 37 0.52 -3.92 12.10
N ASP A 38 0.61 -4.12 13.42
CA ASP A 38 -0.05 -5.21 14.13
C ASP A 38 -1.58 -5.06 14.09
N GLU A 39 -2.11 -3.82 14.02
CA GLU A 39 -3.54 -3.51 13.83
C GLU A 39 -4.07 -3.88 12.43
N VAL A 40 -3.19 -4.08 11.45
CA VAL A 40 -3.59 -4.36 10.08
C VAL A 40 -3.96 -5.83 9.92
N GLN A 41 -5.26 -6.07 9.80
CA GLN A 41 -5.83 -7.39 9.68
C GLN A 41 -5.67 -7.99 8.29
N ALA A 42 -5.82 -7.16 7.25
CA ALA A 42 -5.56 -7.54 5.86
C ALA A 42 -4.93 -6.37 5.09
N ALA A 43 -4.17 -6.69 4.04
CA ALA A 43 -3.58 -5.68 3.16
C ALA A 43 -3.70 -6.09 1.69
N ALA A 44 -4.05 -5.15 0.82
CA ALA A 44 -4.15 -5.35 -0.62
C ALA A 44 -3.39 -4.24 -1.38
N LEU A 45 -3.13 -4.48 -2.66
CA LEU A 45 -2.44 -3.55 -3.55
C LEU A 45 -3.33 -3.20 -4.74
N GLU A 46 -3.56 -1.92 -4.96
CA GLU A 46 -4.07 -1.39 -6.23
C GLU A 46 -2.89 -0.92 -7.08
N GLU A 47 -2.71 -1.51 -8.26
CA GLU A 47 -1.73 -1.08 -9.25
C GLU A 47 -2.26 0.08 -10.08
N ARG A 48 -1.46 1.14 -10.15
CA ARG A 48 -1.69 2.28 -11.01
C ARG A 48 -0.60 2.36 -12.06
N TRP A 49 -0.94 1.90 -13.25
CA TRP A 49 -0.13 2.11 -14.43
C TRP A 49 -0.25 3.56 -14.89
N ALA A 50 0.87 4.26 -14.93
CA ALA A 50 0.95 5.59 -15.52
C ALA A 50 0.51 5.53 -17.00
N SER A 51 -0.11 6.59 -17.50
CA SER A 51 -0.31 6.76 -18.94
C SER A 51 1.03 6.80 -19.69
N ASP A 52 1.06 6.61 -21.00
CA ASP A 52 2.33 6.61 -21.77
C ASP A 52 3.09 7.94 -21.63
N TYR A 53 2.36 9.06 -21.55
CA TYR A 53 2.93 10.38 -21.28
C TYR A 53 3.56 10.47 -19.87
N GLU A 54 2.85 9.98 -18.85
CA GLU A 54 3.37 9.94 -17.48
C GLU A 54 4.55 8.96 -17.36
N GLN A 55 4.52 7.83 -18.05
CA GLN A 55 5.65 6.89 -18.10
C GLN A 55 6.90 7.57 -18.70
N LEU A 56 6.75 8.37 -19.75
CA LEU A 56 7.86 9.14 -20.32
C LEU A 56 8.40 10.18 -19.33
N LYS A 57 7.52 10.82 -18.55
CA LYS A 57 7.92 11.78 -17.50
C LYS A 57 8.63 11.09 -16.33
N GLU A 58 8.10 9.96 -15.87
CA GLU A 58 8.62 9.23 -14.72
C GLU A 58 9.91 8.46 -15.05
N SER A 59 10.07 7.95 -16.28
CA SER A 59 11.34 7.40 -16.76
C SER A 59 12.46 8.43 -16.77
N ARG A 60 12.18 9.69 -17.17
CA ARG A 60 13.15 10.80 -17.07
C ARG A 60 13.58 11.08 -15.61
N LYS A 61 12.68 10.85 -14.66
CA LYS A 61 12.96 10.95 -13.22
C LYS A 61 13.52 9.65 -12.61
N LYS A 62 13.75 8.62 -13.41
CA LYS A 62 14.17 7.28 -12.99
C LYS A 62 13.23 6.66 -11.94
N GLN A 63 11.94 7.01 -11.95
CA GLN A 63 10.96 6.43 -11.04
C GLN A 63 10.37 5.12 -11.59
N PRO A 64 9.92 4.21 -10.71
CA PRO A 64 9.20 3.00 -11.12
C PRO A 64 7.99 3.34 -12.00
N ALA A 65 7.74 2.56 -13.06
CA ALA A 65 6.65 2.79 -13.99
C ALA A 65 5.26 2.52 -13.38
N VAL A 66 5.19 1.56 -12.45
CA VAL A 66 3.97 1.19 -11.72
C VAL A 66 3.93 1.93 -10.40
N GLY A 67 2.82 2.63 -10.17
CA GLY A 67 2.46 3.18 -8.87
C GLY A 67 1.60 2.20 -8.10
N TYR A 68 1.66 2.24 -6.76
CA TYR A 68 0.86 1.39 -5.90
C TYR A 68 0.08 2.21 -4.89
N TRP A 69 -1.21 1.91 -4.78
CA TRP A 69 -2.01 2.23 -3.61
C TRP A 69 -2.00 1.03 -2.66
N VAL A 70 -1.70 1.27 -1.39
CA VAL A 70 -1.73 0.23 -0.36
C VAL A 70 -3.03 0.34 0.41
N HIS A 71 -3.84 -0.71 0.35
CA HIS A 71 -5.10 -0.81 1.08
C HIS A 71 -4.85 -1.55 2.37
N LEU A 72 -5.15 -0.92 3.50
CA LEU A 72 -5.04 -1.50 4.84
C LEU A 72 -6.43 -1.69 5.42
N PHE A 73 -6.73 -2.90 5.87
CA PHE A 73 -7.99 -3.20 6.54
C PHE A 73 -7.71 -3.37 8.03
N VAL A 74 -8.36 -2.56 8.86
CA VAL A 74 -8.18 -2.51 10.32
C VAL A 74 -9.53 -2.54 11.01
N ALA A 75 -9.57 -2.90 12.29
CA ALA A 75 -10.79 -2.83 13.07
C ALA A 75 -11.37 -1.40 13.05
N GLU A 76 -12.70 -1.25 13.00
CA GLU A 76 -13.34 0.07 12.86
C GLU A 76 -12.89 1.07 13.94
N GLY A 77 -12.72 0.61 15.18
CA GLY A 77 -12.23 1.44 16.29
C GLY A 77 -10.82 2.01 16.09
N SER A 78 -9.99 1.33 15.28
CA SER A 78 -8.62 1.75 14.97
C SER A 78 -8.51 2.53 13.65
N ARG A 79 -9.57 2.52 12.81
CA ARG A 79 -9.56 3.06 11.44
C ARG A 79 -9.10 4.51 11.35
N VAL A 80 -9.71 5.39 12.13
CA VAL A 80 -9.41 6.84 12.11
C VAL A 80 -7.98 7.11 12.57
N THR A 81 -7.54 6.46 13.65
CA THR A 81 -6.18 6.62 14.20
C THR A 81 -5.12 6.15 13.21
N VAL A 82 -5.30 4.96 12.62
CA VAL A 82 -4.36 4.42 11.64
C VAL A 82 -4.31 5.30 10.38
N ALA A 83 -5.47 5.74 9.88
CA ALA A 83 -5.53 6.67 8.75
C ALA A 83 -4.79 7.99 9.04
N HIS A 84 -4.99 8.57 10.23
CA HIS A 84 -4.30 9.78 10.64
C HIS A 84 -2.78 9.61 10.67
N LEU A 85 -2.28 8.48 11.21
CA LEU A 85 -0.85 8.20 11.25
C LEU A 85 -0.26 8.07 9.85
N PHE A 86 -0.87 7.29 8.96
CA PHE A 86 -0.38 7.17 7.58
C PHE A 86 -0.44 8.49 6.80
N SER A 87 -1.44 9.33 7.06
CA SER A 87 -1.53 10.67 6.49
C SER A 87 -0.41 11.58 7.01
N ARG A 88 -0.21 11.62 8.34
CA ARG A 88 0.85 12.42 9.00
C ARG A 88 2.25 12.09 8.49
N TYR A 89 2.54 10.80 8.30
CA TYR A 89 3.85 10.33 7.85
C TYR A 89 3.93 10.11 6.34
N HIS A 90 2.92 10.50 5.56
CA HIS A 90 2.81 10.17 4.13
C HIS A 90 4.05 10.58 3.33
N GLN A 91 4.56 11.80 3.53
CA GLN A 91 5.72 12.30 2.78
C GLN A 91 6.99 11.50 3.07
N ALA A 92 7.25 11.22 4.35
CA ALA A 92 8.40 10.39 4.75
C ALA A 92 8.26 8.96 4.22
N LEU A 93 7.07 8.37 4.35
CA LEU A 93 6.76 7.04 3.85
C LEU A 93 6.96 6.94 2.33
N ARG A 94 6.45 7.92 1.58
CA ARG A 94 6.60 7.97 0.13
C ARG A 94 8.07 8.04 -0.31
N ALA A 95 8.87 8.86 0.37
CA ALA A 95 10.31 8.93 0.11
C ALA A 95 11.00 7.58 0.38
N ARG A 96 10.70 6.94 1.51
CA ARG A 96 11.27 5.63 1.87
C ARG A 96 10.83 4.50 0.94
N CYS A 97 9.59 4.53 0.47
CA CYS A 97 9.13 3.60 -0.58
C CYS A 97 9.92 3.81 -1.87
N LEU A 98 10.14 5.07 -2.28
CA LEU A 98 10.89 5.37 -3.49
C LEU A 98 12.34 4.90 -3.40
N ASP A 99 13.01 5.08 -2.25
CA ASP A 99 14.35 4.55 -1.97
C ASP A 99 14.39 3.01 -2.14
N ALA A 100 13.29 2.32 -1.83
CA ALA A 100 13.13 0.88 -2.01
C ALA A 100 12.68 0.46 -3.42
N GLY A 101 12.60 1.40 -4.38
CA GLY A 101 12.12 1.14 -5.73
C GLY A 101 10.60 0.95 -5.84
N LEU A 102 9.85 1.40 -4.84
CA LEU A 102 8.39 1.37 -4.80
C LEU A 102 7.81 2.77 -5.00
N ARG A 103 7.07 3.01 -6.09
CA ARG A 103 6.32 4.26 -6.27
C ARG A 103 5.01 4.18 -5.50
N LEU A 104 4.99 4.72 -4.28
CA LEU A 104 3.77 4.83 -3.49
C LEU A 104 2.91 5.99 -3.99
N GLU A 105 1.68 5.68 -4.40
CA GLU A 105 0.65 6.66 -4.75
C GLU A 105 -0.08 7.13 -3.49
N GLY A 106 -0.38 6.20 -2.57
CA GLY A 106 -0.95 6.51 -1.27
C GLY A 106 -1.34 5.28 -0.47
N VAL A 107 -1.91 5.52 0.70
CA VAL A 107 -2.40 4.49 1.62
C VAL A 107 -3.88 4.76 1.90
N ALA A 108 -4.72 3.78 1.61
CA ALA A 108 -6.15 3.83 1.89
C ALA A 108 -6.46 2.90 3.06
N VAL A 109 -7.12 3.41 4.10
CA VAL A 109 -7.41 2.65 5.33
C VAL A 109 -8.90 2.40 5.43
N HIS A 110 -9.27 1.13 5.52
CA HIS A 110 -10.63 0.62 5.44
C HIS A 110 -11.01 -0.10 6.73
N ALA A 111 -12.32 -0.16 7.00
CA ALA A 111 -12.86 -1.05 8.00
C ALA A 111 -12.67 -2.51 7.55
N SER A 112 -12.17 -3.35 8.45
CA SER A 112 -12.08 -4.79 8.24
C SER A 112 -13.44 -5.46 8.29
N SER A 113 -13.68 -6.45 7.44
CA SER A 113 -14.85 -7.32 7.58
C SER A 113 -14.66 -8.31 8.76
N PRO A 114 -15.74 -8.91 9.30
CA PRO A 114 -15.63 -9.90 10.37
C PRO A 114 -14.73 -11.10 10.01
N GLU A 115 -14.67 -11.48 8.73
CA GLU A 115 -13.82 -12.56 8.22
C GLU A 115 -12.32 -12.25 8.32
N MET A 116 -11.94 -10.97 8.44
CA MET A 116 -10.56 -10.54 8.60
C MET A 116 -10.15 -10.44 10.07
N ALA A 117 -11.09 -10.55 11.02
CA ALA A 117 -10.80 -10.42 12.43
C ALA A 117 -9.78 -11.46 12.91
N GLY A 118 -8.77 -11.01 13.66
CA GLY A 118 -7.70 -11.86 14.18
C GLY A 118 -6.62 -12.25 13.15
N HIS A 119 -6.76 -11.84 11.89
CA HIS A 119 -5.67 -11.94 10.93
C HIS A 119 -4.64 -10.83 11.14
N HIS A 120 -3.42 -11.05 10.62
CA HIS A 120 -2.36 -10.05 10.60
C HIS A 120 -1.71 -10.02 9.22
N ALA A 121 -1.83 -8.90 8.53
CA ALA A 121 -1.23 -8.69 7.21
C ALA A 121 0.29 -8.57 7.28
N PHE A 122 0.81 -7.99 8.37
CA PHE A 122 2.23 -7.74 8.57
C PHE A 122 2.74 -8.47 9.83
N PRO A 123 2.85 -9.81 9.81
CA PRO A 123 3.36 -10.54 10.96
C PRO A 123 4.77 -10.06 11.33
N ARG A 124 5.10 -10.08 12.62
CA ARG A 124 6.42 -9.64 13.13
C ARG A 124 7.57 -10.44 12.50
N SER A 125 7.36 -11.74 12.26
CA SER A 125 8.25 -12.62 11.53
C SER A 125 7.62 -13.11 10.21
N GLY A 126 8.46 -13.34 9.20
CA GLY A 126 8.02 -13.82 7.89
C GLY A 126 7.57 -12.71 6.92
N HIS A 127 6.95 -13.14 5.82
CA HIS A 127 6.50 -12.26 4.73
C HIS A 127 5.08 -11.73 4.96
N PRO A 128 4.76 -10.52 4.46
CA PRO A 128 3.43 -9.98 4.53
C PRO A 128 2.42 -10.85 3.77
N ARG A 129 1.24 -10.95 4.35
CA ARG A 129 0.10 -11.70 3.82
C ARG A 129 -0.76 -10.78 2.99
N VAL A 130 -0.70 -10.97 1.68
CA VAL A 130 -1.54 -10.25 0.73
C VAL A 130 -2.96 -10.81 0.79
N LEU A 131 -3.97 -9.94 0.88
CA LEU A 131 -5.36 -10.28 0.65
C LEU A 131 -5.52 -10.72 -0.81
N ARG A 132 -5.62 -12.03 -1.01
CA ARG A 132 -5.70 -12.65 -2.34
C ARG A 132 -7.02 -12.29 -3.00
N ASN A 133 -7.03 -12.26 -4.35
CA ASN A 133 -8.20 -12.02 -5.17
C ASN A 133 -8.89 -10.65 -4.96
N ALA A 134 -8.17 -9.68 -4.39
CA ALA A 134 -8.66 -8.31 -4.34
C ALA A 134 -8.71 -7.75 -5.77
N ASP A 135 -9.92 -7.62 -6.31
CA ASP A 135 -10.14 -7.07 -7.64
C ASP A 135 -9.71 -5.59 -7.69
N GLN A 136 -8.93 -5.23 -8.71
CA GLN A 136 -8.36 -3.89 -8.86
C GLN A 136 -9.45 -2.80 -9.00
N ARG A 137 -10.57 -3.10 -9.67
CA ARG A 137 -11.68 -2.13 -9.80
C ARG A 137 -12.38 -1.95 -8.47
N ARG A 138 -12.58 -3.05 -7.73
CA ARG A 138 -13.15 -3.01 -6.38
C ARG A 138 -12.29 -2.22 -5.42
N LEU A 139 -10.98 -2.45 -5.41
CA LEU A 139 -10.05 -1.67 -4.59
C LEU A 139 -10.12 -0.19 -4.92
N ARG A 140 -10.11 0.16 -6.21
CA ARG A 140 -10.27 1.55 -6.65
C ARG A 140 -11.57 2.18 -6.16
N ALA A 141 -12.70 1.47 -6.27
CA ALA A 141 -13.99 1.94 -5.78
C ALA A 141 -13.95 2.20 -4.28
N LEU A 142 -13.45 1.24 -3.49
CA LEU A 142 -13.29 1.38 -2.03
C LEU A 142 -12.44 2.60 -1.66
N ARG A 143 -11.33 2.84 -2.38
CA ARG A 143 -10.51 4.03 -2.15
C ARG A 143 -11.29 5.31 -2.41
N CYS A 144 -12.01 5.41 -3.54
CA CYS A 144 -12.81 6.60 -3.86
C CYS A 144 -13.90 6.86 -2.80
N GLU A 145 -14.54 5.82 -2.28
CA GLU A 145 -15.51 5.92 -1.18
C GLU A 145 -14.87 6.41 0.13
N THR A 146 -13.62 6.03 0.38
CA THR A 146 -12.89 6.40 1.61
C THR A 146 -12.28 7.81 1.54
N GLU A 147 -11.87 8.26 0.36
CA GLU A 147 -11.31 9.61 0.15
C GLU A 147 -12.38 10.71 0.08
N ASN A 148 -13.63 10.36 -0.26
CA ASN A 148 -14.79 11.26 -0.23
C ASN A 148 -15.85 10.76 0.76
N PRO A 149 -15.61 10.83 2.08
CA PRO A 149 -16.70 10.70 3.03
C PRO A 149 -17.54 11.99 2.93
N ASP A 150 -18.83 11.86 2.61
CA ASP A 150 -19.79 12.98 2.69
C ASP A 150 -19.65 13.81 3.99
#